data_AF-A0A1X7RI22-F1
#
_entry.id   AF-A0A1X7RI22-F1
#
_cell.length_a   1.000
_cell.length_b   1.000
_cell.length_c   1.000
_cell.angle_alpha   90.00
_cell.angle_beta   90.00
_cell.angle_gamma   90.00
#
_symmetry.space_group_name_H-M   'P 1'
#
loop_
_entity.id
_entity.type
_entity.pdbx_description
1 polymer ?
#
loop_
_entity_poly.entity_id
_entity_poly.type
_entity_poly.pdbx_seq_one_letter_code
_entity_poly.pdbx_strand_id
1 'polypeptide(L)'
;MLLGMGTQFMQQMGGINALNYYFSIILENNLGMSELMARVLTGVNATTYCISTALAFWIIERAGRRFLMLLGLGLQGFAYIMVSIAVAKLPSADQQWGAVAITFLFFYYAAFGCTWGMVPWIYQAEINSLSMRVRGASAATSMNWLFGFVCTQFTSVGIRTLGYKFYIMFAVFNIAFLPVVYFLYPETSNRTLEDLDDYFDRDSPHKAIIRFGDKVAKQHKRPAEAIEAERRRIDLATEVQKKGKNGSDSTWIEDVVVEMPAK
;
A
#
# COMPACT_ATOMS: atom_id res chain seq x y z
N MET A 1 -12.94 -1.68 4.30
CA MET A 1 -12.46 -3.06 4.56
C MET A 1 -11.80 -3.71 3.35
N LEU A 2 -12.54 -3.98 2.25
CA LEU A 2 -11.99 -4.69 1.08
C LEU A 2 -10.76 -4.00 0.46
N LEU A 3 -10.76 -2.67 0.37
CA LEU A 3 -9.61 -1.91 -0.14
C LEU A 3 -8.34 -2.13 0.71
N GLY A 4 -8.48 -2.17 2.05
CA GLY A 4 -7.37 -2.45 2.96
C GLY A 4 -6.87 -3.90 2.89
N MET A 5 -7.78 -4.87 2.71
CA MET A 5 -7.37 -6.26 2.44
C MET A 5 -6.66 -6.37 1.08
N GLY A 6 -7.15 -5.65 0.07
CA GLY A 6 -6.58 -5.63 -1.27
C GLY A 6 -5.17 -5.03 -1.31
N THR A 7 -4.88 -3.96 -0.55
CA THR A 7 -3.51 -3.42 -0.48
C THR A 7 -2.54 -4.44 0.11
N GLN A 8 -2.95 -5.16 1.15
CA GLN A 8 -2.13 -6.18 1.79
C GLN A 8 -1.90 -7.39 0.88
N PHE A 9 -2.94 -7.84 0.17
CA PHE A 9 -2.81 -8.86 -0.87
C PHE A 9 -1.82 -8.45 -1.97
N MET A 10 -1.97 -7.23 -2.52
CA MET A 10 -1.09 -6.71 -3.57
C MET A 10 0.35 -6.53 -3.09
N GLN A 11 0.57 -6.13 -1.83
CA GLN A 11 1.91 -6.06 -1.25
C GLN A 11 2.61 -7.42 -1.27
N GLN A 12 1.90 -8.49 -0.89
CA GLN A 12 2.44 -9.84 -0.83
C GLN A 12 2.66 -10.43 -2.22
N MET A 13 1.64 -10.37 -3.06
CA MET A 13 1.69 -10.83 -4.45
C MET A 13 2.61 -9.95 -5.31
N GLY A 14 3.03 -8.79 -4.82
CA GLY A 14 4.10 -7.97 -5.38
C GLY A 14 5.48 -8.61 -5.25
N GLY A 15 5.63 -9.71 -4.49
CA GLY A 15 6.82 -10.57 -4.50
C GLY A 15 7.86 -10.30 -3.40
N ILE A 16 7.58 -9.40 -2.46
CA ILE A 16 8.56 -9.02 -1.41
C ILE A 16 8.98 -10.21 -0.54
N ASN A 17 8.03 -11.08 -0.16
CA ASN A 17 8.32 -12.24 0.67
C ASN A 17 9.10 -13.31 -0.10
N ALA A 18 8.81 -13.50 -1.39
CA ALA A 18 9.59 -14.40 -2.24
C ALA A 18 11.07 -14.00 -2.27
N LEU A 19 11.35 -12.70 -2.45
CA LEU A 19 12.72 -12.21 -2.41
C LEU A 19 13.34 -12.31 -1.02
N ASN A 20 12.66 -11.89 0.04
CA ASN A 20 13.24 -11.88 1.39
C ASN A 20 13.76 -13.24 1.87
N TYR A 21 13.03 -14.32 1.60
CA TYR A 21 13.42 -15.65 2.06
C TYR A 21 14.42 -16.34 1.13
N TYR A 22 14.43 -15.98 -0.15
CA TYR A 22 15.21 -16.69 -1.17
C TYR A 22 16.27 -15.82 -1.84
N PHE A 23 16.56 -14.62 -1.32
CA PHE A 23 17.50 -13.69 -1.93
C PHE A 23 18.90 -14.31 -2.09
N SER A 24 19.48 -14.87 -1.03
CA SER A 24 20.78 -15.56 -1.09
C SER A 24 20.74 -16.76 -2.04
N ILE A 25 19.67 -17.55 -1.99
CA ILE A 25 19.46 -18.71 -2.87
C ILE A 25 19.37 -18.29 -4.35
N ILE A 26 18.77 -17.12 -4.64
CA ILE A 26 18.71 -16.54 -5.98
C ILE A 26 20.11 -16.13 -6.43
N LEU A 27 20.91 -15.52 -5.55
CA LEU A 27 22.31 -15.16 -5.85
C LEU A 27 23.22 -16.38 -6.05
N GLU A 28 22.99 -17.46 -5.31
CA GLU A 28 23.77 -18.69 -5.45
C GLU A 28 23.34 -19.46 -6.71
N ASN A 29 22.04 -19.79 -6.83
CA ASN A 29 21.57 -20.70 -7.87
C ASN A 29 21.44 -20.06 -9.25
N ASN A 30 21.02 -18.78 -9.34
CA ASN A 30 20.83 -18.13 -10.64
C ASN A 30 22.08 -17.37 -11.10
N LEU A 31 22.92 -16.93 -10.16
CA LEU A 31 24.06 -16.04 -10.42
C LEU A 31 25.42 -16.70 -10.13
N GLY A 32 25.44 -17.92 -9.59
CA GLY A 32 26.67 -18.69 -9.36
C GLY A 32 27.59 -18.08 -8.31
N MET A 33 27.09 -17.22 -7.43
CA MET A 33 27.90 -16.60 -6.38
C MET A 33 28.30 -17.60 -5.30
N SER A 34 29.45 -17.37 -4.68
CA SER A 34 29.81 -18.11 -3.47
C SER A 34 28.84 -17.79 -2.34
N GLU A 35 28.59 -18.77 -1.47
CA GLU A 35 27.70 -18.66 -0.32
C GLU A 35 28.03 -17.43 0.55
N LEU A 36 29.33 -17.19 0.82
CA LEU A 36 29.76 -16.04 1.60
C LEU A 36 29.39 -14.72 0.92
N MET A 37 29.63 -14.59 -0.38
CA MET A 37 29.31 -13.37 -1.13
C MET A 37 27.80 -13.13 -1.19
N ALA A 38 27.01 -14.18 -1.42
CA ALA A 38 25.55 -14.11 -1.44
C ALA A 38 24.98 -13.63 -0.11
N ARG A 39 25.49 -14.16 1.02
CA ARG A 39 25.10 -13.72 2.37
C ARG A 39 25.50 -12.26 2.65
N VAL A 40 26.71 -11.85 2.26
CA VAL A 40 27.15 -10.46 2.42
C VAL A 40 26.26 -9.51 1.63
N LEU A 41 25.99 -9.79 0.35
CA LEU A 41 25.10 -8.98 -0.47
C LEU A 41 23.68 -8.93 0.08
N THR A 42 23.19 -10.03 0.67
CA THR A 42 21.91 -10.05 1.38
C THR A 42 21.89 -9.05 2.54
N GLY A 43 22.96 -9.01 3.35
CA GLY A 43 23.10 -8.05 4.44
C GLY A 43 23.20 -6.59 3.97
N VAL A 44 23.93 -6.34 2.88
CA VAL A 44 24.01 -5.00 2.27
C VAL A 44 22.64 -4.58 1.76
N ASN A 45 21.93 -5.46 1.06
CA ASN A 45 20.59 -5.19 0.54
C ASN A 45 19.58 -4.91 1.67
N ALA A 46 19.66 -5.63 2.79
CA ALA A 46 18.85 -5.35 3.97
C ALA A 46 19.12 -3.96 4.54
N THR A 47 20.38 -3.52 4.56
CA THR A 47 20.75 -2.15 4.96
C THR A 47 20.18 -1.11 3.99
N THR A 48 20.29 -1.34 2.68
CA THR A 48 19.68 -0.48 1.66
C THR A 48 18.16 -0.38 1.85
N TYR A 49 17.50 -1.52 2.09
CA TYR A 49 16.08 -1.58 2.32
C TYR A 49 15.65 -0.81 3.59
N CYS A 50 16.44 -0.91 4.67
CA CYS A 50 16.23 -0.15 5.90
C CYS A 50 16.31 1.36 5.63
N ILE A 51 17.35 1.81 4.93
CA ILE A 51 17.53 3.23 4.55
C ILE A 51 16.37 3.72 3.69
N SER A 52 15.97 2.95 2.67
CA SER A 52 14.85 3.31 1.79
C SER A 52 13.52 3.39 2.55
N THR A 53 13.29 2.49 3.50
CA THR A 53 12.10 2.54 4.36
C THR A 53 12.13 3.76 5.29
N ALA A 54 13.30 4.14 5.81
CA ALA A 54 13.44 5.37 6.59
C ALA A 54 13.15 6.63 5.74
N LEU A 55 13.59 6.65 4.47
CA LEU A 55 13.27 7.74 3.55
C LEU A 55 11.77 7.85 3.27
N ALA A 56 11.03 6.74 3.31
CA ALA A 56 9.60 6.72 3.08
C ALA A 56 8.82 7.61 4.06
N PHE A 57 9.30 7.78 5.30
CA PHE A 57 8.66 8.65 6.30
C PHE A 57 8.51 10.09 5.82
N TRP A 58 9.51 10.64 5.12
CA TRP A 58 9.43 12.01 4.59
C TRP A 58 8.65 12.09 3.28
N ILE A 59 8.68 11.02 2.49
CA ILE A 59 8.05 10.98 1.16
C ILE A 59 6.53 10.80 1.30
N ILE A 60 6.07 9.96 2.23
CA ILE A 60 4.66 9.54 2.33
C ILE A 60 3.69 10.68 2.59
N GLU A 61 4.09 11.66 3.41
CA GLU A 61 3.26 12.83 3.70
C GLU A 61 3.24 13.85 2.57
N ARG A 62 4.29 13.90 1.74
CA ARG A 62 4.41 14.88 0.65
C ARG A 62 3.81 14.39 -0.67
N ALA A 63 3.96 13.10 -0.97
CA ALA A 63 3.66 12.56 -2.29
C ALA A 63 2.23 12.04 -2.42
N GLY A 64 1.61 11.62 -1.30
CA GLY A 64 0.30 10.96 -1.33
C GLY A 64 0.39 9.44 -1.37
N ARG A 65 -0.57 8.75 -0.73
CA ARG A 65 -0.56 7.28 -0.67
C ARG A 65 -0.86 6.67 -2.04
N ARG A 66 -1.82 7.24 -2.78
CA ARG A 66 -2.21 6.71 -4.10
C ARG A 66 -1.08 6.86 -5.12
N PHE A 67 -0.42 8.01 -5.14
CA PHE A 67 0.73 8.23 -6.01
C PHE A 67 1.85 7.23 -5.73
N LEU A 68 2.17 7.01 -4.44
CA LEU A 68 3.22 6.06 -4.06
C LEU A 68 2.86 4.61 -4.40
N MET A 69 1.60 4.20 -4.24
CA MET A 69 1.16 2.87 -4.69
C MET A 69 1.36 2.71 -6.21
N LEU A 70 0.94 3.69 -7.02
CA LEU A 70 1.09 3.63 -8.47
C LEU A 70 2.55 3.65 -8.92
N LEU A 71 3.34 4.59 -8.39
CA LEU A 71 4.77 4.69 -8.67
C LEU A 71 5.47 3.39 -8.28
N GLY A 72 5.19 2.89 -7.07
CA GLY A 72 5.79 1.68 -6.54
C GLY A 72 5.52 0.44 -7.40
N LEU A 73 4.28 0.22 -7.85
CA LEU A 73 3.97 -0.90 -8.74
C LEU A 73 4.69 -0.80 -10.08
N GLY A 74 4.80 0.41 -10.63
CA GLY A 74 5.54 0.65 -11.87
C GLY A 74 7.04 0.35 -11.71
N LEU A 75 7.67 0.88 -10.66
CA LEU A 75 9.09 0.66 -10.38
C LEU A 75 9.40 -0.82 -10.07
N GLN A 76 8.55 -1.47 -9.26
CA GLN A 76 8.69 -2.89 -8.91
C GLN A 76 8.49 -3.80 -10.12
N GLY A 77 7.46 -3.52 -10.94
CA GLY A 77 7.23 -4.25 -12.19
C GLY A 77 8.41 -4.09 -13.16
N PHE A 78 8.92 -2.88 -13.32
CA PHE A 78 10.11 -2.62 -14.15
C PHE A 78 11.34 -3.38 -13.63
N ALA A 79 11.57 -3.36 -12.31
CA ALA A 79 12.67 -4.10 -11.70
C ALA A 79 12.59 -5.60 -12.04
N TYR A 80 11.42 -6.22 -11.87
CA TYR A 80 11.25 -7.64 -12.18
C TYR A 80 11.38 -7.98 -13.67
N ILE A 81 10.98 -7.08 -14.57
CA ILE A 81 11.23 -7.24 -16.01
C ILE A 81 12.74 -7.30 -16.27
N MET A 82 13.49 -6.35 -15.71
CA MET A 82 14.95 -6.29 -15.89
C MET A 82 15.66 -7.48 -15.27
N VAL A 83 15.24 -7.93 -14.08
CA VAL A 83 15.74 -9.15 -13.44
C VAL A 83 15.45 -10.38 -14.32
N SER A 84 14.23 -10.49 -14.85
CA SER A 84 13.87 -11.60 -15.74
C SER A 84 14.74 -11.66 -16.99
N ILE A 85 14.94 -10.52 -17.66
CA ILE A 85 15.80 -10.43 -18.86
C ILE A 85 17.24 -10.82 -18.50
N ALA A 86 17.77 -10.29 -17.40
CA ALA A 86 19.14 -10.59 -16.96
C ALA A 86 19.33 -12.09 -16.65
N VAL A 87 18.39 -12.70 -15.93
CA VAL A 87 18.41 -14.14 -15.63
C VAL A 87 18.23 -15.00 -16.88
N ALA A 88 17.43 -14.56 -17.85
CA ALA A 88 17.28 -15.27 -19.12
C ALA A 88 18.56 -15.23 -19.98
N LYS A 89 19.41 -14.20 -19.83
CA LYS A 89 20.64 -14.03 -20.60
C LYS A 89 21.88 -14.63 -19.94
N LEU A 90 21.84 -14.89 -18.64
CA LEU A 90 22.93 -15.51 -17.86
C LEU A 90 23.54 -16.77 -18.50
N PRO A 91 22.77 -17.74 -19.05
CA PRO A 91 23.37 -18.95 -19.65
C PRO A 91 24.14 -18.70 -20.95
N SER A 92 23.92 -17.56 -21.61
CA SER A 92 24.41 -17.26 -22.96
C SER A 92 25.40 -16.09 -23.00
N ALA A 93 25.69 -15.45 -21.87
CA ALA A 93 26.36 -14.16 -21.85
C ALA A 93 27.23 -13.93 -20.60
N ASP A 94 28.04 -12.88 -20.70
CA ASP A 94 29.10 -12.46 -19.79
C ASP A 94 28.62 -12.16 -18.34
N GLN A 95 29.56 -12.16 -17.39
CA GLN A 95 29.34 -11.90 -15.95
C GLN A 95 28.54 -10.60 -15.67
N GLN A 96 28.53 -9.68 -16.65
CA GLN A 96 27.82 -8.42 -16.65
C GLN A 96 26.31 -8.56 -16.43
N TRP A 97 25.64 -9.57 -17.01
CA TRP A 97 24.20 -9.76 -16.79
C TRP A 97 23.88 -10.13 -15.34
N GLY A 98 24.83 -10.79 -14.66
CA GLY A 98 24.67 -11.08 -13.26
C GLY A 98 24.67 -9.82 -12.40
N ALA A 99 25.57 -8.87 -12.70
CA ALA A 99 25.57 -7.57 -12.04
C ALA A 99 24.25 -6.79 -12.28
N VAL A 100 23.72 -6.83 -13.51
CA VAL A 100 22.42 -6.21 -13.83
C VAL A 100 21.30 -6.79 -12.98
N ALA A 101 21.19 -8.12 -12.87
CA ALA A 101 20.18 -8.77 -12.03
C ALA A 101 20.29 -8.31 -10.57
N ILE A 102 21.50 -8.27 -10.01
CA ILE A 102 21.74 -7.83 -8.63
C ILE A 102 21.32 -6.36 -8.45
N THR A 103 21.74 -5.47 -9.35
CA THR A 103 21.38 -4.05 -9.29
C THR A 103 19.86 -3.85 -9.32
N PHE A 104 19.14 -4.56 -10.18
CA PHE A 104 17.69 -4.42 -10.25
C PHE A 104 16.94 -5.09 -9.10
N LEU A 105 17.51 -6.12 -8.47
CA LEU A 105 16.97 -6.62 -7.21
C LEU A 105 17.14 -5.59 -6.08
N PHE A 106 18.32 -4.97 -5.93
CA PHE A 106 18.52 -3.88 -4.97
C PHE A 106 17.58 -2.70 -5.24
N PHE A 107 17.40 -2.36 -6.52
CA PHE A 107 16.44 -1.34 -6.94
C PHE A 107 15.00 -1.71 -6.56
N TYR A 108 14.59 -2.97 -6.72
CA TYR A 108 13.27 -3.43 -6.27
C TYR A 108 13.10 -3.18 -4.77
N TYR A 109 14.08 -3.56 -3.94
CA TYR A 109 14.03 -3.34 -2.50
C TYR A 109 13.93 -1.87 -2.13
N ALA A 110 14.74 -1.02 -2.78
CA ALA A 110 14.70 0.41 -2.56
C ALA A 110 13.36 1.02 -2.95
N ALA A 111 12.84 0.64 -4.13
CA ALA A 111 11.53 1.08 -4.62
C ALA A 111 10.41 0.61 -3.69
N PHE A 112 10.42 -0.65 -3.25
CA PHE A 112 9.46 -1.20 -2.31
C PHE A 112 9.50 -0.46 -0.98
N GLY A 113 10.68 -0.25 -0.39
CA GLY A 113 10.85 0.48 0.88
C GLY A 113 10.31 1.90 0.83
N CYS A 114 10.63 2.65 -0.22
CA CYS A 114 10.15 4.03 -0.40
C CYS A 114 8.65 4.14 -0.72
N THR A 115 7.99 3.05 -1.13
CA THR A 115 6.59 3.07 -1.60
C THR A 115 5.72 2.07 -0.85
N TRP A 116 5.66 0.81 -1.27
CA TRP A 116 4.75 -0.22 -0.77
C TRP A 116 5.08 -0.77 0.61
N GLY A 117 6.26 -0.48 1.18
CA GLY A 117 6.68 -0.99 2.48
C GLY A 117 5.70 -0.61 3.59
N MET A 118 5.44 0.69 3.75
CA MET A 118 4.56 1.20 4.82
C MET A 118 3.17 1.65 4.35
N VAL A 119 3.01 2.00 3.06
CA VAL A 119 1.73 2.56 2.56
C VAL A 119 0.53 1.64 2.86
N PRO A 120 0.54 0.32 2.59
CA PRO A 120 -0.58 -0.57 2.90
C PRO A 120 -0.97 -0.62 4.38
N TRP A 121 0.03 -0.52 5.28
CA TRP A 121 -0.16 -0.58 6.73
C TRP A 121 -0.84 0.67 7.28
N ILE A 122 -0.59 1.82 6.65
CA ILE A 122 -1.23 3.09 6.98
C ILE A 122 -2.60 3.17 6.29
N TYR A 123 -2.66 2.82 5.01
CA TYR A 123 -3.86 2.91 4.19
C TYR A 123 -5.03 2.10 4.76
N GLN A 124 -4.76 0.89 5.28
CA GLN A 124 -5.80 0.10 5.94
C GLN A 124 -6.39 0.77 7.19
N ALA A 125 -5.64 1.63 7.89
CA ALA A 125 -6.15 2.35 9.05
C ALA A 125 -6.94 3.60 8.63
N GLU A 126 -6.49 4.28 7.56
CA GLU A 126 -7.12 5.49 7.01
C GLU A 126 -8.46 5.18 6.31
N ILE A 127 -8.56 4.06 5.58
CA ILE A 127 -9.74 3.75 4.75
C ILE A 127 -10.91 3.11 5.52
N ASN A 128 -10.69 2.68 6.76
CA ASN A 128 -11.73 2.04 7.55
C ASN A 128 -12.34 3.03 8.54
N SER A 129 -13.67 3.01 8.59
CA SER A 129 -14.43 3.86 9.50
C SER A 129 -14.11 3.61 10.96
N LEU A 130 -14.34 4.63 11.79
CA LEU A 130 -14.03 4.58 13.22
C LEU A 130 -14.61 3.31 13.87
N SER A 131 -15.84 2.92 13.54
CA SER A 131 -16.50 1.73 14.07
C SER A 131 -15.94 0.41 13.53
N MET A 132 -15.47 0.38 12.28
CA MET A 132 -14.98 -0.83 11.61
C MET A 132 -13.46 -0.95 11.58
N ARG A 133 -12.72 0.05 12.08
CA ARG A 133 -11.26 0.14 11.96
C ARG A 133 -10.53 -1.08 12.49
N VAL A 134 -10.91 -1.55 13.69
CA VAL A 134 -10.29 -2.72 14.31
C VAL A 134 -10.54 -3.99 13.48
N ARG A 135 -11.78 -4.21 13.04
CA ARG A 135 -12.17 -5.37 12.22
C ARG A 135 -11.52 -5.34 10.83
N GLY A 136 -11.45 -4.15 10.23
CA GLY A 136 -10.82 -3.95 8.93
C GLY A 136 -9.30 -4.14 8.98
N ALA A 137 -8.65 -3.62 10.03
CA ALA A 137 -7.22 -3.79 10.24
C ALA A 137 -6.85 -5.24 10.55
N SER A 138 -7.64 -5.97 11.35
CA SER A 138 -7.40 -7.39 11.62
C SER A 138 -7.54 -8.23 10.36
N ALA A 139 -8.62 -8.04 9.57
CA ALA A 139 -8.83 -8.76 8.32
C ALA A 139 -7.71 -8.48 7.29
N ALA A 140 -7.28 -7.22 7.17
CA ALA A 140 -6.18 -6.84 6.29
C ALA A 140 -4.83 -7.43 6.75
N THR A 141 -4.56 -7.44 8.05
CA THR A 141 -3.38 -8.09 8.62
C THR A 141 -3.40 -9.60 8.40
N SER A 142 -4.55 -10.26 8.59
CA SER A 142 -4.72 -11.68 8.24
C SER A 142 -4.45 -11.95 6.77
N MET A 143 -4.91 -11.07 5.88
CA MET A 143 -4.64 -11.16 4.44
C MET A 143 -3.13 -11.08 4.13
N ASN A 144 -2.42 -10.17 4.79
CA ASN A 144 -0.97 -10.02 4.67
C ASN A 144 -0.25 -11.33 5.01
N TRP A 145 -0.51 -11.88 6.19
CA TRP A 145 0.17 -13.10 6.64
C TRP A 145 -0.21 -14.33 5.83
N LEU A 146 -1.49 -14.46 5.45
CA LEU A 146 -1.96 -15.57 4.60
C LEU A 146 -1.26 -15.58 3.25
N PHE A 147 -1.25 -14.45 2.54
CA PHE A 147 -0.61 -14.38 1.23
C PHE A 147 0.92 -14.35 1.30
N GLY A 148 1.48 -13.86 2.41
CA GLY A 148 2.89 -14.04 2.71
C GLY A 148 3.27 -15.52 2.82
N PHE A 149 2.49 -16.30 3.57
CA PHE A 149 2.66 -17.75 3.64
C PHE A 149 2.56 -18.41 2.25
N VAL A 150 1.50 -18.11 1.50
CA VAL A 150 1.29 -18.65 0.15
C VAL A 150 2.49 -18.35 -0.75
N CYS A 151 2.96 -17.10 -0.77
CA CYS A 151 4.14 -16.70 -1.55
C CYS A 151 5.37 -17.50 -1.18
N THR A 152 5.68 -17.60 0.11
CA THR A 152 6.86 -18.36 0.57
C THR A 152 6.77 -19.83 0.19
N GLN A 153 5.59 -20.46 0.28
CA GLN A 153 5.42 -21.88 -0.05
C GLN A 153 5.74 -22.19 -1.52
N PHE A 154 5.21 -21.41 -2.47
CA PHE A 154 5.45 -21.71 -3.89
C PHE A 154 6.80 -21.21 -4.40
N THR A 155 7.47 -20.28 -3.70
CA THR A 155 8.68 -19.61 -4.22
C THR A 155 9.82 -20.59 -4.52
N SER A 156 10.13 -21.50 -3.60
CA SER A 156 11.21 -22.49 -3.81
C SER A 156 10.98 -23.37 -5.05
N VAL A 157 9.75 -23.84 -5.24
CA VAL A 157 9.34 -24.63 -6.40
C VAL A 157 9.37 -23.79 -7.66
N GLY A 158 8.87 -22.55 -7.59
CA GLY A 158 8.85 -21.59 -8.69
C GLY A 158 10.23 -21.27 -9.23
N ILE A 159 11.19 -20.95 -8.36
CA ILE A 159 12.58 -20.65 -8.76
C ILE A 159 13.20 -21.86 -9.48
N ARG A 160 13.05 -23.07 -8.93
CA ARG A 160 13.64 -24.30 -9.49
C ARG A 160 13.03 -24.72 -10.82
N THR A 161 11.74 -24.49 -11.03
CA THR A 161 11.00 -25.00 -12.21
C THR A 161 10.87 -23.97 -13.32
N LEU A 162 10.68 -22.69 -12.98
CA LEU A 162 10.38 -21.62 -13.94
C LEU A 162 11.61 -20.78 -14.31
N GLY A 163 12.68 -20.79 -13.50
CA GLY A 163 13.88 -19.99 -13.73
C GLY A 163 13.54 -18.51 -13.94
N TYR A 164 13.95 -17.92 -15.07
CA TYR A 164 13.66 -16.51 -15.38
C TYR A 164 12.17 -16.16 -15.46
N LYS A 165 11.30 -17.14 -15.79
CA LYS A 165 9.84 -16.93 -15.90
C LYS A 165 9.19 -16.66 -14.54
N PHE A 166 9.84 -17.07 -13.44
CA PHE A 166 9.38 -16.77 -12.09
C PHE A 166 9.28 -15.26 -11.84
N TYR A 167 10.25 -14.49 -12.31
CA TYR A 167 10.24 -13.03 -12.18
C TYR A 167 9.20 -12.36 -13.10
N ILE A 168 8.91 -12.94 -14.26
CA ILE A 168 7.84 -12.45 -15.15
C ILE A 168 6.48 -12.49 -14.44
N MET A 169 6.21 -13.54 -13.67
CA MET A 169 4.97 -13.65 -12.90
C MET A 169 4.77 -12.44 -11.97
N PHE A 170 5.79 -12.07 -11.20
CA PHE A 170 5.71 -10.89 -10.33
C PHE A 170 5.67 -9.58 -11.09
N ALA A 171 6.36 -9.46 -12.24
CA ALA A 171 6.22 -8.30 -13.11
C ALA A 171 4.77 -8.13 -13.60
N VAL A 172 4.15 -9.23 -14.04
CA VAL A 172 2.75 -9.24 -14.49
C VAL A 172 1.80 -8.87 -13.36
N PHE A 173 1.99 -9.41 -12.15
CA PHE A 173 1.16 -9.02 -10.99
C PHE A 173 1.28 -7.53 -10.68
N ASN A 174 2.50 -7.00 -10.60
CA ASN A 174 2.71 -5.57 -10.35
C ASN A 174 2.05 -4.69 -11.42
N ILE A 175 2.17 -5.05 -12.70
CA ILE A 175 1.54 -4.31 -13.80
C ILE A 175 0.03 -4.47 -13.79
N ALA A 176 -0.50 -5.66 -13.48
CA ALA A 176 -1.93 -5.92 -13.40
C ALA A 176 -2.59 -5.17 -12.22
N PHE A 177 -1.83 -4.90 -11.15
CA PHE A 177 -2.31 -4.11 -10.02
C PHE A 177 -2.33 -2.60 -10.30
N LEU A 178 -1.58 -2.10 -11.28
CA LEU A 178 -1.62 -0.67 -11.66
C LEU A 178 -3.03 -0.18 -12.01
N PRO A 179 -3.80 -0.82 -12.93
CA PRO A 179 -5.16 -0.39 -13.22
C PRO A 179 -6.08 -0.56 -12.00
N VAL A 180 -5.90 -1.61 -11.18
CA VAL A 180 -6.67 -1.82 -9.95
C VAL A 180 -6.50 -0.64 -9.01
N VAL A 181 -5.26 -0.23 -8.72
CA VAL A 181 -4.97 0.95 -7.88
C VAL A 181 -5.44 2.23 -8.54
N TYR A 182 -5.22 2.39 -9.85
CA TYR A 182 -5.57 3.61 -10.56
C TYR A 182 -7.08 3.88 -10.55
N PHE A 183 -7.88 2.84 -10.75
CA PHE A 183 -9.33 2.96 -10.84
C PHE A 183 -10.02 2.90 -9.48
N LEU A 184 -9.59 2.00 -8.59
CA LEU A 184 -10.36 1.66 -7.41
C LEU A 184 -9.93 2.35 -6.12
N TYR A 185 -8.68 2.84 -6.04
CA TYR A 185 -8.13 3.36 -4.79
C TYR A 185 -8.23 4.89 -4.73
N PRO A 186 -8.99 5.46 -3.77
CA PRO A 186 -8.98 6.89 -3.50
C PRO A 186 -7.68 7.32 -2.80
N GLU A 187 -7.38 8.61 -2.88
CA GLU A 187 -6.29 9.24 -2.15
C GLU A 187 -6.75 9.58 -0.73
N THR A 188 -5.94 9.18 0.25
CA THR A 188 -6.23 9.33 1.69
C THR A 188 -5.40 10.42 2.35
N SER A 189 -4.33 10.92 1.69
CA SER A 189 -3.52 12.00 2.24
C SER A 189 -4.29 13.30 2.42
N ASN A 190 -3.93 14.05 3.47
CA ASN A 190 -4.53 15.34 3.83
C ASN A 190 -6.05 15.31 4.04
N ARG A 191 -6.62 14.15 4.39
CA ARG A 191 -8.03 13.99 4.75
C ARG A 191 -8.15 13.61 6.21
N THR A 192 -9.23 14.07 6.85
CA THR A 192 -9.59 13.56 8.17
C THR A 192 -10.23 12.19 8.03
N LEU A 193 -10.31 11.45 9.13
CA LEU A 193 -10.94 10.13 9.13
C LEU A 193 -12.45 10.25 8.88
N GLU A 194 -13.04 11.34 9.36
CA GLU A 194 -14.43 11.69 9.17
C GLU A 194 -14.74 12.04 7.70
N ASP A 195 -13.81 12.68 6.98
CA ASP A 195 -13.99 12.94 5.53
C ASP A 195 -14.10 11.65 4.72
N LEU A 196 -13.33 10.63 5.11
CA LEU A 196 -13.36 9.32 4.46
C LEU A 196 -14.61 8.53 4.85
N ASP A 197 -15.06 8.67 6.09
CA ASP A 197 -16.33 8.08 6.55
C ASP A 197 -17.52 8.66 5.80
N ASP A 198 -17.60 9.99 5.67
CA ASP A 198 -18.65 10.67 4.90
C ASP A 198 -18.62 10.29 3.41
N TYR A 199 -17.44 10.00 2.86
CA TYR A 199 -17.29 9.57 1.46
C TYR A 199 -17.83 8.14 1.22
N PHE A 200 -17.69 7.25 2.20
CA PHE A 200 -18.15 5.86 2.12
C PHE A 200 -19.55 5.62 2.71
N ASP A 201 -20.17 6.64 3.29
CA ASP A 201 -21.50 6.54 3.90
C ASP A 201 -22.61 6.28 2.85
N ARG A 202 -23.66 5.56 3.27
CA ARG A 202 -24.79 5.18 2.42
C ARG A 202 -25.61 6.38 1.93
N ASP A 203 -25.69 7.42 2.76
CA ASP A 203 -26.43 8.65 2.47
C ASP A 203 -25.56 9.71 1.77
N SER A 204 -24.31 9.38 1.51
CA SER A 204 -23.45 10.17 0.65
C SER A 204 -24.09 10.30 -0.74
N PRO A 205 -24.04 11.48 -1.40
CA PRO A 205 -24.48 11.62 -2.79
C PRO A 205 -23.71 10.69 -3.76
N HIS A 206 -22.68 10.00 -3.27
CA HIS A 206 -21.87 9.01 -3.94
C HIS A 206 -22.51 7.60 -3.90
N LYS A 207 -23.58 7.37 -4.68
CA LYS A 207 -24.28 6.06 -4.82
C LYS A 207 -23.44 4.87 -5.33
N ALA A 208 -22.16 5.05 -5.65
CA ALA A 208 -21.27 3.98 -6.11
C ALA A 208 -20.05 3.91 -5.18
N ILE A 209 -19.84 2.74 -4.57
CA ILE A 209 -18.76 2.46 -3.60
C ILE A 209 -17.37 2.80 -4.18
N ILE A 210 -17.21 2.67 -5.51
CA ILE A 210 -15.99 3.00 -6.23
C ILE A 210 -16.35 3.56 -7.61
N ARG A 211 -16.11 4.86 -7.84
CA ARG A 211 -16.26 5.49 -9.16
C ARG A 211 -14.94 5.42 -9.93
N PHE A 212 -14.96 4.76 -11.09
CA PHE A 212 -13.82 4.61 -11.99
C PHE A 212 -13.17 5.95 -12.45
N GLY A 213 -13.78 7.11 -12.16
CA GLY A 213 -13.28 8.42 -12.57
C GLY A 213 -13.45 9.55 -11.56
N ASP A 214 -13.64 9.27 -10.27
CA ASP A 214 -13.83 10.35 -9.28
C ASP A 214 -12.54 11.16 -9.07
N LYS A 215 -12.49 12.35 -9.67
CA LYS A 215 -11.37 13.28 -9.53
C LYS A 215 -11.29 13.87 -8.12
N VAL A 216 -12.42 14.00 -7.43
CA VAL A 216 -12.51 14.55 -6.07
C VAL A 216 -11.98 13.54 -5.05
N ALA A 217 -12.20 12.25 -5.26
CA ALA A 217 -11.63 11.20 -4.41
C ALA A 217 -10.14 10.93 -4.68
N LYS A 218 -9.63 11.25 -5.88
CA LYS A 218 -8.25 10.95 -6.32
C LYS A 218 -7.27 12.12 -6.16
N GLN A 219 -7.74 13.31 -5.83
CA GLN A 219 -6.87 14.47 -5.61
C GLN A 219 -6.12 14.41 -4.27
N HIS A 220 -4.88 14.92 -4.29
CA HIS A 220 -4.02 15.03 -3.12
C HIS A 220 -4.40 16.19 -2.18
N LYS A 221 -5.03 17.24 -2.73
CA LYS A 221 -5.58 18.33 -1.93
C LYS A 221 -6.92 17.90 -1.35
N ARG A 222 -7.15 18.30 -0.10
CA ARG A 222 -8.44 18.08 0.56
C ARG A 222 -9.57 18.78 -0.23
N PRO A 223 -10.70 18.10 -0.50
CA PRO A 223 -11.84 18.71 -1.18
C PRO A 223 -12.40 19.92 -0.40
N ALA A 224 -12.82 20.97 -1.11
CA ALA A 224 -13.45 22.14 -0.48
C ALA A 224 -14.72 21.76 0.29
N GLU A 225 -15.52 20.84 -0.25
CA GLU A 225 -16.73 20.32 0.40
C GLU A 225 -16.44 19.70 1.78
N ALA A 226 -15.32 18.97 1.90
CA ALA A 226 -14.89 18.37 3.16
C ALA A 226 -14.44 19.43 4.18
N ILE A 227 -13.74 20.47 3.72
CA ILE A 227 -13.32 21.60 4.57
C ILE A 227 -14.56 22.37 5.09
N GLU A 228 -15.54 22.62 4.22
CA GLU A 228 -16.79 23.28 4.59
C GLU A 228 -17.65 22.42 5.52
N ALA A 229 -17.67 21.09 5.33
CA ALA A 229 -18.33 20.15 6.24
C ALA A 229 -17.70 20.18 7.63
N GLU A 230 -16.38 20.15 7.74
CA GLU A 230 -15.69 20.27 9.04
C GLU A 230 -15.94 21.64 9.69
N ARG A 231 -15.89 22.73 8.91
CA ARG A 231 -16.15 24.07 9.45
C ARG A 231 -17.55 24.15 10.06
N ARG A 232 -18.55 23.60 9.38
CA ARG A 232 -19.92 23.48 9.90
C ARG A 232 -19.99 22.69 11.20
N ARG A 233 -19.26 21.55 11.30
CA ARG A 233 -19.18 20.75 12.53
C ARG A 233 -18.56 21.54 13.70
N ILE A 234 -17.49 22.29 13.44
CA ILE A 234 -16.82 23.13 14.45
C ILE A 234 -17.73 24.27 14.91
N ASP A 235 -18.41 24.94 13.98
CA ASP A 235 -19.32 26.04 14.29
C ASP A 235 -20.48 25.55 15.17
N LEU A 236 -21.10 24.41 14.80
CA LEU A 236 -22.14 23.74 15.59
C LEU A 236 -21.64 23.36 16.99
N ALA A 237 -20.46 22.74 17.10
CA ALA A 237 -19.88 22.37 18.39
C ALA A 237 -19.60 23.60 19.28
N THR A 238 -19.16 24.71 18.67
CA THR A 238 -18.90 25.97 19.36
C THR A 238 -20.19 26.62 19.84
N GLU A 239 -21.26 26.57 19.06
CA GLU A 239 -22.59 27.04 19.45
C GLU A 239 -23.16 26.23 20.62
N VAL A 240 -23.05 24.90 20.58
CA VAL A 240 -23.46 24.01 21.68
C VAL A 240 -22.67 24.34 22.94
N GLN A 241 -21.35 24.57 22.83
CA GLN A 241 -20.51 24.90 23.98
C GLN A 241 -20.82 26.30 24.56
N LYS A 242 -21.18 27.28 23.72
CA LYS A 242 -21.64 28.61 24.17
C LYS A 242 -23.00 28.54 24.86
N LYS A 243 -23.96 27.77 24.32
CA LYS A 243 -25.28 27.55 24.94
C LYS A 243 -25.17 26.78 26.26
N GLY A 244 -24.34 25.75 26.33
CA GLY A 244 -24.08 24.99 27.56
C GLY A 244 -23.44 25.81 28.69
N LYS A 245 -22.71 26.89 28.37
CA LYS A 245 -22.17 27.83 29.37
C LYS A 245 -23.17 28.90 29.84
N ASN A 246 -24.26 29.13 29.10
CA ASN A 246 -25.24 30.19 29.39
C ASN A 246 -26.48 29.73 30.21
N GLY A 247 -26.58 28.45 30.58
CA GLY A 247 -27.54 27.96 31.58
C GLY A 247 -28.93 27.54 31.06
N SER A 248 -29.41 26.44 31.67
CA SER A 248 -30.77 25.84 31.67
C SER A 248 -31.43 25.44 30.34
N ASP A 249 -31.39 24.15 30.01
CA ASP A 249 -32.61 23.32 29.92
C ASP A 249 -32.24 21.86 29.58
N SER A 250 -32.60 20.93 30.47
CA SER A 250 -32.34 19.49 30.39
C SER A 250 -33.27 18.73 29.44
N THR A 251 -34.06 19.43 28.63
CA THR A 251 -35.09 18.86 27.75
C THR A 251 -34.67 18.73 26.29
N TRP A 252 -33.60 19.42 25.85
CA TRP A 252 -33.16 19.40 24.44
C TRP A 252 -32.09 18.35 24.12
N ILE A 253 -31.52 17.68 25.11
CA ILE A 253 -30.53 16.62 24.88
C ILE A 253 -31.19 15.43 24.14
N GLU A 254 -32.50 15.22 24.31
CA GLU A 254 -33.23 14.15 23.62
C GLU A 254 -33.52 14.51 22.15
N ASP A 255 -33.89 15.76 21.83
CA ASP A 255 -34.23 16.14 20.45
C ASP A 255 -33.01 16.21 19.51
N VAL A 256 -31.83 16.59 20.01
CA VAL A 256 -30.59 16.60 19.21
C VAL A 256 -30.06 15.18 18.96
N VAL A 257 -30.34 14.23 19.85
CA VAL A 257 -30.00 12.81 19.65
C VAL A 257 -30.91 12.16 18.59
N VAL A 258 -32.10 12.70 18.37
CA VAL A 258 -33.07 12.19 17.37
C VAL A 258 -32.77 12.70 15.95
N GLU A 259 -32.17 13.88 15.78
CA GLU A 259 -31.76 14.41 14.45
C GLU A 259 -30.38 13.95 13.97
N MET A 260 -29.59 13.29 14.83
CA MET A 260 -28.40 12.57 14.36
C MET A 260 -28.87 11.27 13.69
N PRO A 261 -28.57 11.01 12.40
CA PRO A 261 -28.86 9.71 11.82
C PRO A 261 -28.18 8.64 12.68
N ALA A 262 -29.01 7.72 13.20
CA ALA A 262 -28.56 6.63 14.04
C ALA A 262 -27.47 5.83 13.32
N LYS A 263 -26.34 5.66 14.01
CA LYS A 263 -25.14 4.93 13.58
C LYS A 263 -25.42 3.54 12.99
#